data_AF-N1QL12-F1
#
_entry.id   AF-N1QL12-F1
#
_cell.length_a   1.000
_cell.length_b   1.000
_cell.length_c   1.000
_cell.angle_alpha   90.00
_cell.angle_beta   90.00
_cell.angle_gamma   90.00
#
_symmetry.space_group_name_H-M   'P 1'
#
loop_
_entity.id
_entity.type
_entity.pdbx_description
1 polymer ?
#
loop_
_entity_poly.entity_id
_entity_poly.type
_entity_poly.pdbx_seq_one_letter_code
_entity_poly.pdbx_strand_id
1 'polypeptide(L)'
;MHFTLSAGVALLASASFTLAQTYTDCNPTKKTCPAAVGLPSSSYSVDFTQGSAGIAPWSAASGTTLEYGSDGAVFTIAQSGQAPTIATDFYIFFGHVDVTMRASAGTGIVSSIVLQSADLDEIDWEFLGGDNTQVQSNFYGKGNTTSYDRVVYHPVATPQDTWHTYGIDWTSEKIDFSIDGTVIRTVPYASAATVDGKNFPQTPMQLKLGSWAGGDSSSEGTVEWAGGKTDYSQAPFKMYVKSVDITNYNPGCEYAYSDMSGSYQSIDVVTSGDSCKADGASNSSSTASAGNSATATTQSSAQQSSAQSSAQSSAQSSAQSSAQSSAQSSAQSAPTASQVVKPIEQTISLQTTVTGSAYSVNTASISALNSGMLPSATATRNSNDGEGASSSTSAIASSTGAASLNVAMAGGSLLSILLGAALL
;
A
#
# COMPACT_ATOMS: atom_id res chain seq x y z
N MET A 1 58.03 -37.62 -12.64
CA MET A 1 56.94 -37.28 -11.70
C MET A 1 56.49 -35.88 -12.06
N HIS A 2 55.38 -35.72 -12.78
CA HIS A 2 54.80 -34.42 -13.09
C HIS A 2 53.35 -34.45 -12.65
N PHE A 3 53.06 -33.78 -11.53
CA PHE A 3 51.69 -33.53 -11.08
C PHE A 3 51.17 -32.31 -11.82
N THR A 4 50.13 -32.50 -12.62
CA THR A 4 49.33 -31.41 -13.20
C THR A 4 48.32 -30.97 -12.15
N LEU A 5 48.51 -29.77 -11.58
CA LEU A 5 47.48 -29.08 -10.80
C LEU A 5 46.40 -28.59 -11.77
N SER A 6 45.19 -29.14 -11.67
CA SER A 6 43.99 -28.52 -12.24
C SER A 6 43.57 -27.37 -11.33
N ALA A 7 43.69 -26.15 -11.84
CA ALA A 7 43.12 -24.97 -11.20
C ALA A 7 41.59 -25.03 -11.36
N GLY A 8 40.90 -25.34 -10.27
CA GLY A 8 39.45 -25.17 -10.18
C GLY A 8 39.12 -23.68 -10.15
N VAL A 9 38.46 -23.19 -11.20
CA VAL A 9 37.82 -21.88 -11.20
C VAL A 9 36.64 -21.97 -10.24
N ALA A 10 36.78 -21.37 -9.05
CA ALA A 10 35.67 -21.14 -8.16
C ALA A 10 34.76 -20.09 -8.80
N LEU A 11 33.64 -20.55 -9.37
CA LEU A 11 32.54 -19.71 -9.78
C LEU A 11 31.97 -19.09 -8.50
N LEU A 12 32.32 -17.82 -8.22
CA LEU A 12 31.65 -17.03 -7.20
C LEU A 12 30.19 -16.87 -7.63
N ALA A 13 29.33 -17.73 -7.11
CA ALA A 13 27.90 -17.45 -7.07
C ALA A 13 27.73 -16.21 -6.19
N SER A 14 27.63 -15.05 -6.84
CA SER A 14 27.12 -13.84 -6.22
C SER A 14 25.72 -14.18 -5.70
N ALA A 15 25.63 -14.46 -4.40
CA ALA A 15 24.37 -14.50 -3.71
C ALA A 15 23.77 -13.10 -3.85
N SER A 16 22.87 -12.94 -4.82
CA SER A 16 21.98 -11.80 -4.89
C SER A 16 21.17 -11.85 -3.60
N PHE A 17 21.63 -11.10 -2.59
CA PHE A 17 20.78 -10.80 -1.46
C PHE A 17 19.54 -10.15 -2.06
N THR A 18 18.40 -10.83 -1.99
CA THR A 18 17.10 -10.17 -2.03
C THR A 18 17.13 -9.19 -0.87
N LEU A 19 17.63 -7.97 -1.13
CA LEU A 19 17.45 -6.85 -0.24
C LEU A 19 15.96 -6.77 -0.04
N ALA A 20 15.51 -6.89 1.21
CA ALA A 20 14.15 -6.53 1.55
C ALA A 20 13.86 -5.17 0.88
N GLN A 21 12.67 -5.01 0.29
CA GLN A 21 12.27 -3.78 -0.42
C GLN A 21 12.38 -2.52 0.46
N THR A 22 12.62 -2.71 1.75
CA THR A 22 12.46 -1.77 2.83
C THR A 22 13.81 -1.39 3.46
N TYR A 23 14.50 -0.43 2.85
CA TYR A 23 15.77 0.12 3.34
C TYR A 23 15.82 1.64 3.19
N THR A 24 16.76 2.28 3.92
CA THR A 24 17.02 3.72 3.86
C THR A 24 18.52 4.00 3.90
N ASP A 25 18.99 4.91 3.05
CA ASP A 25 20.39 5.37 3.05
C ASP A 25 20.66 6.40 4.17
N CYS A 26 19.60 7.07 4.61
CA CYS A 26 19.66 8.09 5.65
C CYS A 26 18.45 7.98 6.58
N ASN A 27 18.66 7.43 7.78
CA ASN A 27 17.62 7.38 8.80
C ASN A 27 17.63 8.67 9.67
N PRO A 28 16.59 9.52 9.60
CA PRO A 28 16.55 10.80 10.29
C PRO A 28 16.40 10.68 11.81
N THR A 29 16.05 9.50 12.34
CA THR A 29 16.09 9.24 13.79
C THR A 29 17.50 8.96 14.32
N LYS A 30 18.49 8.82 13.43
CA LYS A 30 19.88 8.46 13.75
C LYS A 30 20.90 9.53 13.36
N LYS A 31 20.61 10.33 12.34
CA LYS A 31 21.47 11.43 11.86
C LYS A 31 20.63 12.48 11.12
N THR A 32 21.16 13.68 10.92
CA THR A 32 20.55 14.66 10.03
C THR A 32 20.57 14.15 8.58
N CYS A 33 19.44 14.25 7.90
CA CYS A 33 19.26 13.83 6.52
C CYS A 33 18.86 15.00 5.62
N PRO A 34 19.16 14.93 4.31
CA PRO A 34 18.58 15.84 3.34
C PRO A 34 17.05 15.82 3.41
N ALA A 35 16.41 16.93 3.07
CA ALA A 35 14.96 16.97 2.92
C ALA A 35 14.52 16.00 1.80
N ALA A 36 13.41 15.30 2.02
CA ALA A 36 12.82 14.43 1.02
C ALA A 36 12.12 15.28 -0.04
N VAL A 37 12.31 14.95 -1.33
CA VAL A 37 11.54 15.58 -2.41
C VAL A 37 10.06 15.25 -2.23
N GLY A 38 9.20 16.25 -2.20
CA GLY A 38 7.77 16.09 -1.99
C GLY A 38 6.96 16.24 -3.28
N LEU A 39 5.71 15.75 -3.23
CA LEU A 39 4.71 16.04 -4.25
C LEU A 39 4.06 17.41 -3.98
N PRO A 40 4.33 18.45 -4.79
CA PRO A 40 3.81 19.79 -4.54
C PRO A 40 2.33 19.95 -4.91
N SER A 41 1.71 18.95 -5.56
CA SER A 41 0.29 18.92 -5.89
C SER A 41 -0.51 18.10 -4.87
N SER A 42 -1.80 18.41 -4.76
CA SER A 42 -2.74 17.60 -3.98
C SER A 42 -3.10 16.28 -4.63
N SER A 43 -2.85 16.13 -5.93
CA SER A 43 -3.19 14.94 -6.70
C SER A 43 -2.09 14.56 -7.68
N TYR A 44 -1.90 13.27 -7.86
CA TYR A 44 -1.07 12.66 -8.90
C TYR A 44 -1.76 11.39 -9.38
N SER A 45 -1.81 11.18 -10.69
CA SER A 45 -2.36 9.96 -11.29
C SER A 45 -1.47 9.51 -12.43
N VAL A 46 -1.29 8.20 -12.56
CA VAL A 46 -0.59 7.58 -13.68
C VAL A 46 -1.38 6.38 -14.20
N ASP A 47 -1.53 6.34 -15.53
CA ASP A 47 -2.06 5.21 -16.28
C ASP A 47 -0.88 4.52 -16.99
N PHE A 48 -0.46 3.37 -16.46
CA PHE A 48 0.69 2.63 -17.00
C PHE A 48 0.39 1.99 -18.36
N THR A 49 -0.87 1.95 -18.81
CA THR A 49 -1.21 1.45 -20.15
C THR A 49 -0.73 2.39 -21.26
N GLN A 50 -0.37 3.63 -20.90
CA GLN A 50 0.21 4.62 -21.82
C GLN A 50 1.70 4.36 -22.12
N GLY A 51 2.30 3.34 -21.51
CA GLY A 51 3.70 2.96 -21.74
C GLY A 51 4.72 3.81 -20.97
N SER A 52 6.00 3.54 -21.20
CA SER A 52 7.11 4.10 -20.42
C SER A 52 7.32 5.61 -20.60
N ALA A 53 6.78 6.23 -21.65
CA ALA A 53 6.99 7.65 -21.92
C ALA A 53 6.25 8.59 -20.94
N GLY A 54 5.26 8.07 -20.21
CA GLY A 54 4.41 8.83 -19.28
C GLY A 54 4.58 8.49 -17.80
N ILE A 55 5.56 7.64 -17.45
CA ILE A 55 5.71 7.13 -16.07
C ILE A 55 6.51 8.07 -15.18
N ALA A 56 7.02 9.20 -15.66
CA ALA A 56 7.66 10.14 -14.75
C ALA A 56 6.62 10.65 -13.72
N PRO A 57 6.99 10.86 -12.45
CA PRO A 57 8.34 10.77 -11.87
C PRO A 57 8.53 9.47 -11.04
N TRP A 58 8.93 8.39 -11.72
CA TRP A 58 9.22 7.10 -11.09
C TRP A 58 10.63 6.62 -11.46
N SER A 59 11.32 6.04 -10.49
CA SER A 59 12.62 5.41 -10.65
C SER A 59 12.56 3.90 -10.47
N ALA A 60 13.29 3.17 -11.30
CA ALA A 60 13.44 1.72 -11.20
C ALA A 60 14.64 1.36 -10.31
N ALA A 61 14.48 0.38 -9.42
CA ALA A 61 15.58 -0.15 -8.63
C ALA A 61 16.63 -0.83 -9.54
N SER A 62 17.88 -0.91 -9.08
CA SER A 62 18.95 -1.58 -9.82
C SER A 62 18.56 -3.00 -10.23
N GLY A 63 18.80 -3.36 -11.49
CA GLY A 63 18.41 -4.66 -12.04
C GLY A 63 16.94 -4.80 -12.43
N THR A 64 16.13 -3.76 -12.25
CA THR A 64 14.73 -3.74 -12.70
C THR A 64 14.63 -3.35 -14.17
N THR A 65 13.98 -4.20 -14.95
CA THR A 65 13.48 -3.88 -16.29
C THR A 65 11.98 -4.14 -16.28
N LEU A 66 11.19 -3.13 -16.64
CA LEU A 66 9.74 -3.28 -16.77
C LEU A 66 9.33 -3.35 -18.23
N GLU A 67 8.37 -4.23 -18.51
CA GLU A 67 7.60 -4.22 -19.74
C GLU A 67 6.34 -3.38 -19.53
N TYR A 68 5.85 -2.76 -20.60
CA TYR A 68 4.59 -2.03 -20.60
C TYR A 68 3.71 -2.52 -21.75
N GLY A 69 2.42 -2.68 -21.49
CA GLY A 69 1.45 -3.09 -22.50
C GLY A 69 0.04 -2.61 -22.17
N SER A 70 -0.97 -3.20 -22.81
CA SER A 70 -2.38 -2.89 -22.55
C SER A 70 -2.82 -3.17 -21.10
N ASP A 71 -2.06 -4.02 -20.40
CA ASP A 71 -2.27 -4.36 -18.99
C ASP A 71 -1.44 -3.49 -18.04
N GLY A 72 -0.79 -2.43 -18.54
CA GLY A 72 0.03 -1.52 -17.73
C GLY A 72 1.47 -2.02 -17.55
N ALA A 73 2.06 -1.72 -16.40
CA ALA A 73 3.42 -2.08 -16.03
C ALA A 73 3.49 -3.55 -15.59
N VAL A 74 4.47 -4.29 -16.11
CA VAL A 74 4.63 -5.73 -15.86
C VAL A 74 5.92 -6.01 -15.08
N PHE A 75 5.75 -6.53 -13.87
CA PHE A 75 6.82 -6.91 -12.95
C PHE A 75 7.09 -8.40 -13.10
N THR A 76 8.07 -8.75 -13.94
CA THR A 76 8.38 -10.14 -14.30
C THR A 76 9.52 -10.72 -13.48
N ILE A 77 9.30 -11.90 -12.90
CA ILE A 77 10.33 -12.76 -12.31
C ILE A 77 10.45 -14.02 -13.19
N ALA A 78 11.54 -14.10 -13.94
CA ALA A 78 11.89 -15.23 -14.80
C ALA A 78 12.90 -16.20 -14.15
N GLN A 79 13.70 -15.72 -13.19
CA GLN A 79 14.74 -16.51 -12.52
C GLN A 79 15.03 -15.99 -11.10
N SER A 80 15.75 -16.81 -10.33
CA SER A 80 16.19 -16.48 -8.98
C SER A 80 16.96 -15.15 -8.90
N GLY A 81 16.74 -14.42 -7.81
CA GLY A 81 17.38 -13.12 -7.56
C GLY A 81 16.79 -11.93 -8.32
N GLN A 82 15.77 -12.12 -9.17
CA GLN A 82 15.03 -11.00 -9.77
C GLN A 82 13.98 -10.45 -8.79
N ALA A 83 13.97 -9.12 -8.63
CA ALA A 83 13.03 -8.40 -7.77
C ALA A 83 12.63 -7.05 -8.42
N PRO A 84 11.94 -7.06 -9.57
CA PRO A 84 11.55 -5.84 -10.27
C PRO A 84 10.79 -4.91 -9.33
N THR A 85 11.29 -3.68 -9.16
CA THR A 85 10.74 -2.68 -8.24
C THR A 85 10.85 -1.28 -8.84
N ILE A 86 9.79 -0.50 -8.73
CA ILE A 86 9.78 0.95 -9.00
C ILE A 86 9.35 1.72 -7.76
N ALA A 87 9.76 2.97 -7.67
CA ALA A 87 9.36 3.89 -6.63
C ALA A 87 9.04 5.27 -7.20
N THR A 88 8.13 6.01 -6.56
CA THR A 88 7.94 7.43 -6.84
C THR A 88 9.21 8.20 -6.47
N ASP A 89 9.59 9.18 -7.29
CA ASP A 89 10.72 10.08 -6.99
C ASP A 89 10.38 11.10 -5.90
N PHE A 90 9.08 11.24 -5.59
CA PHE A 90 8.55 12.09 -4.55
C PHE A 90 8.00 11.28 -3.38
N TYR A 91 7.87 11.97 -2.26
CA TYR A 91 7.19 11.55 -1.06
C TYR A 91 5.82 12.26 -0.95
N ILE A 92 4.88 11.64 -0.26
CA ILE A 92 3.64 12.28 0.22
C ILE A 92 3.65 12.30 1.74
N PHE A 93 2.91 13.23 2.33
CA PHE A 93 2.81 13.32 3.78
C PHE A 93 1.36 13.30 4.22
N PHE A 94 0.92 12.12 4.69
CA PHE A 94 -0.48 11.73 4.74
C PHE A 94 -1.14 11.79 3.35
N GLY A 95 -2.23 11.06 3.16
CA GLY A 95 -2.86 11.00 1.86
C GLY A 95 -3.71 9.78 1.64
N HIS A 96 -4.19 9.66 0.41
CA HIS A 96 -4.89 8.48 -0.08
C HIS A 96 -4.13 7.93 -1.30
N VAL A 97 -3.91 6.62 -1.35
CA VAL A 97 -3.24 5.94 -2.47
C VAL A 97 -4.08 4.78 -2.91
N ASP A 98 -4.49 4.78 -4.18
CA ASP A 98 -5.13 3.65 -4.85
C ASP A 98 -4.19 3.05 -5.89
N VAL A 99 -4.04 1.73 -5.85
CA VAL A 99 -3.27 0.97 -6.84
C VAL A 99 -4.17 -0.08 -7.48
N THR A 100 -4.37 0.01 -8.79
CA THR A 100 -5.14 -1.00 -9.53
C THR A 100 -4.21 -2.05 -10.11
N MET A 101 -4.27 -3.28 -9.58
CA MET A 101 -3.32 -4.34 -9.90
C MET A 101 -3.92 -5.75 -9.99
N ARG A 102 -3.17 -6.65 -10.63
CA ARG A 102 -3.25 -8.11 -10.48
C ARG A 102 -1.95 -8.61 -9.88
N ALA A 103 -2.04 -9.37 -8.81
CA ALA A 103 -0.88 -9.98 -8.17
C ALA A 103 -0.27 -11.09 -9.02
N SER A 104 0.99 -11.41 -8.75
CA SER A 104 1.66 -12.52 -9.40
C SER A 104 1.27 -13.85 -8.77
N ALA A 105 1.01 -14.86 -9.60
CA ALA A 105 0.88 -16.24 -9.16
C ALA A 105 2.26 -16.92 -8.98
N GLY A 106 2.26 -18.06 -8.30
CA GLY A 106 3.45 -18.89 -8.09
C GLY A 106 3.80 -18.99 -6.61
N THR A 107 4.00 -20.22 -6.13
CA THR A 107 4.45 -20.47 -4.76
C THR A 107 5.75 -19.73 -4.48
N GLY A 108 5.83 -19.04 -3.35
CA GLY A 108 7.03 -18.29 -2.96
C GLY A 108 7.21 -16.94 -3.67
N ILE A 109 6.34 -16.58 -4.61
CA ILE A 109 6.33 -15.25 -5.24
C ILE A 109 5.48 -14.29 -4.42
N VAL A 110 5.98 -13.08 -4.24
CA VAL A 110 5.34 -12.01 -3.48
C VAL A 110 5.16 -10.82 -4.41
N SER A 111 3.95 -10.25 -4.43
CA SER A 111 3.69 -8.93 -5.01
C SER A 111 3.44 -7.94 -3.90
N SER A 112 3.93 -6.71 -4.04
CA SER A 112 3.99 -5.74 -2.94
C SER A 112 3.59 -4.34 -3.40
N ILE A 113 2.74 -3.69 -2.59
CA ILE A 113 2.49 -2.24 -2.61
C ILE A 113 2.99 -1.71 -1.28
N VAL A 114 3.98 -0.82 -1.27
CA VAL A 114 4.62 -0.34 -0.04
C VAL A 114 4.71 1.18 -0.04
N LEU A 115 4.11 1.82 0.96
CA LEU A 115 4.48 3.18 1.36
C LEU A 115 5.62 3.07 2.38
N GLN A 116 6.73 3.78 2.15
CA GLN A 116 7.85 3.76 3.08
C GLN A 116 8.54 5.11 3.22
N SER A 117 8.90 5.45 4.46
CA SER A 117 9.63 6.67 4.82
C SER A 117 11.15 6.43 4.95
N ALA A 118 11.89 7.54 5.06
CA ALA A 118 13.31 7.51 5.37
C ALA A 118 13.64 6.98 6.77
N ASP A 119 12.71 7.04 7.75
CA ASP A 119 12.89 6.46 9.09
C ASP A 119 12.38 5.04 9.24
N LEU A 120 11.88 4.44 8.15
CA LEU A 120 11.31 3.09 8.08
C LEU A 120 9.94 2.98 8.77
N ASP A 121 9.18 4.07 8.81
CA ASP A 121 7.72 3.95 8.83
C ASP A 121 7.26 3.32 7.50
N GLU A 122 6.29 2.41 7.58
CA GLU A 122 5.89 1.54 6.47
C GLU A 122 4.40 1.18 6.56
N ILE A 123 3.72 1.17 5.41
CA ILE A 123 2.37 0.63 5.24
C ILE A 123 2.38 -0.20 3.97
N ASP A 124 1.93 -1.45 4.03
CA ASP A 124 2.04 -2.36 2.90
C ASP A 124 0.81 -3.24 2.66
N TRP A 125 0.68 -3.63 1.39
CA TRP A 125 -0.10 -4.78 0.93
C TRP A 125 0.85 -5.83 0.37
N GLU A 126 0.71 -7.07 0.85
CA GLU A 126 1.51 -8.20 0.39
C GLU A 126 0.60 -9.33 -0.14
N PHE A 127 0.89 -9.78 -1.35
CA PHE A 127 0.17 -10.86 -2.03
C PHE A 127 1.06 -12.07 -2.18
N LEU A 128 0.62 -13.21 -1.68
CA LEU A 128 1.34 -14.48 -1.83
C LEU A 128 0.84 -15.20 -3.08
N GLY A 129 1.72 -15.47 -4.04
CA GLY A 129 1.33 -16.06 -5.32
C GLY A 129 0.83 -17.51 -5.24
N GLY A 130 1.04 -18.19 -4.10
CA GLY A 130 0.44 -19.49 -3.80
C GLY A 130 -0.96 -19.40 -3.18
N ASP A 131 -1.45 -18.21 -2.86
CA ASP A 131 -2.73 -17.98 -2.19
C ASP A 131 -3.62 -17.03 -3.01
N ASN A 132 -4.62 -17.61 -3.69
CA ASN A 132 -5.55 -16.88 -4.56
C ASN A 132 -6.86 -16.50 -3.85
N THR A 133 -6.85 -16.41 -2.52
CA THR A 133 -8.07 -16.17 -1.74
C THR A 133 -7.98 -15.00 -0.76
N GLN A 134 -6.79 -14.44 -0.56
CA GLN A 134 -6.56 -13.38 0.40
C GLN A 134 -5.34 -12.52 0.07
N VAL A 135 -5.26 -11.36 0.74
CA VAL A 135 -4.14 -10.43 0.71
C VAL A 135 -3.77 -10.06 2.15
N GLN A 136 -2.50 -9.74 2.41
CA GLN A 136 -2.04 -9.25 3.70
C GLN A 136 -1.97 -7.74 3.70
N SER A 137 -2.42 -7.12 4.79
CA SER A 137 -2.09 -5.74 5.13
C SER A 137 -1.12 -5.75 6.30
N ASN A 138 -0.13 -4.86 6.30
CA ASN A 138 0.81 -4.72 7.40
C ASN A 138 1.27 -3.26 7.55
N PHE A 139 1.98 -3.00 8.64
CA PHE A 139 2.63 -1.72 8.86
C PHE A 139 3.81 -1.87 9.82
N TYR A 140 4.79 -0.97 9.71
CA TYR A 140 5.89 -0.83 10.66
C TYR A 140 6.07 0.64 11.04
N GLY A 141 6.45 0.88 12.29
CA GLY A 141 6.87 2.20 12.72
C GLY A 141 8.37 2.21 13.02
N LYS A 142 9.10 3.13 12.42
CA LYS A 142 10.54 3.37 12.68
C LYS A 142 11.41 2.12 12.53
N GLY A 143 11.04 1.21 11.63
CA GLY A 143 11.71 -0.07 11.39
C GLY A 143 11.62 -1.05 12.56
N ASN A 144 10.65 -0.88 13.46
CA ASN A 144 10.51 -1.73 14.63
C ASN A 144 9.92 -3.10 14.28
N THR A 145 10.76 -4.11 14.13
CA THR A 145 10.40 -5.51 13.84
C THR A 145 10.34 -6.42 15.07
N THR A 146 10.25 -5.85 16.27
CA THR A 146 10.23 -6.63 17.54
C THR A 146 8.98 -7.50 17.72
N SER A 147 7.93 -7.23 16.95
CA SER A 147 6.70 -8.02 16.89
C SER A 147 6.25 -8.23 15.45
N TYR A 148 5.56 -9.35 15.21
CA TYR A 148 4.98 -9.74 13.92
C TYR A 148 3.45 -9.80 13.97
N ASP A 149 2.84 -9.10 14.93
CA ASP A 149 1.41 -9.09 15.25
C ASP A 149 0.59 -8.09 14.40
N ARG A 150 1.23 -7.46 13.42
CA ARG A 150 0.65 -6.36 12.60
C ARG A 150 0.09 -6.83 11.27
N VAL A 151 0.47 -8.03 10.82
CA VAL A 151 -0.09 -8.67 9.63
C VAL A 151 -1.55 -9.05 9.89
N VAL A 152 -2.44 -8.68 8.98
CA VAL A 152 -3.82 -9.17 8.95
C VAL A 152 -4.15 -9.60 7.53
N TYR A 153 -4.70 -10.81 7.39
CA TYR A 153 -5.16 -11.39 6.13
C TYR A 153 -6.60 -11.01 5.85
N HIS A 154 -6.87 -10.60 4.62
CA HIS A 154 -8.18 -10.15 4.16
C HIS A 154 -8.64 -10.98 2.98
N PRO A 155 -9.86 -11.53 3.00
CA PRO A 155 -10.42 -12.22 1.85
C PRO A 155 -10.48 -11.30 0.63
N VAL A 156 -10.00 -11.79 -0.52
CA VAL A 156 -10.16 -11.15 -1.83
C VAL A 156 -10.33 -12.24 -2.87
N ALA A 157 -11.30 -12.08 -3.76
CA ALA A 157 -11.59 -13.08 -4.76
C ALA A 157 -10.52 -13.03 -5.85
N THR A 158 -9.72 -14.09 -5.96
CA THR A 158 -8.80 -14.31 -7.08
C THR A 158 -7.82 -13.16 -7.40
N PRO A 159 -7.06 -12.61 -6.44
CA PRO A 159 -6.20 -11.43 -6.64
C PRO A 159 -5.11 -11.59 -7.71
N GLN A 160 -4.81 -12.83 -8.14
CA GLN A 160 -3.89 -13.08 -9.26
C GLN A 160 -4.57 -13.05 -10.64
N ASP A 161 -5.89 -13.27 -10.70
CA ASP A 161 -6.64 -13.37 -11.95
C ASP A 161 -7.45 -12.10 -12.26
N THR A 162 -7.90 -11.39 -11.23
CA THR A 162 -8.81 -10.24 -11.34
C THR A 162 -8.16 -8.93 -10.94
N TRP A 163 -8.47 -7.88 -11.70
CA TRP A 163 -8.08 -6.53 -11.33
C TRP A 163 -8.84 -6.09 -10.09
N HIS A 164 -8.10 -5.65 -9.08
CA HIS A 164 -8.64 -5.00 -7.89
C HIS A 164 -7.95 -3.66 -7.67
N THR A 165 -8.64 -2.74 -7.02
CA THR A 165 -8.05 -1.49 -6.53
C THR A 165 -7.79 -1.61 -5.04
N TYR A 166 -6.53 -1.53 -4.65
CA TYR A 166 -6.09 -1.58 -3.26
C TYR A 166 -5.79 -0.17 -2.78
N GLY A 167 -6.56 0.28 -1.79
CA GLY A 167 -6.49 1.62 -1.25
C GLY A 167 -5.82 1.68 0.11
N ILE A 168 -5.11 2.77 0.36
CA ILE A 168 -4.56 3.16 1.66
C ILE A 168 -4.94 4.63 1.88
N ASP A 169 -5.86 4.89 2.81
CA ASP A 169 -6.11 6.23 3.33
C ASP A 169 -5.33 6.38 4.65
N TRP A 170 -4.36 7.28 4.65
CA TRP A 170 -3.39 7.46 5.73
C TRP A 170 -3.47 8.89 6.26
N THR A 171 -3.90 9.01 7.51
CA THR A 171 -4.01 10.28 8.24
C THR A 171 -3.20 10.22 9.52
N SER A 172 -3.09 11.35 10.23
CA SER A 172 -2.49 11.37 11.57
C SER A 172 -3.31 10.59 12.62
N GLU A 173 -4.58 10.30 12.34
CA GLU A 173 -5.49 9.64 13.27
C GLU A 173 -5.62 8.13 13.04
N LYS A 174 -5.46 7.68 11.79
CA LYS A 174 -5.67 6.28 11.39
C LYS A 174 -5.10 5.96 10.02
N ILE A 175 -4.97 4.66 9.76
CA ILE A 175 -4.78 4.07 8.42
C ILE A 175 -6.02 3.23 8.11
N ASP A 176 -6.69 3.53 7.02
CA ASP A 176 -7.74 2.68 6.45
C ASP A 176 -7.21 1.96 5.20
N PHE A 177 -7.33 0.64 5.20
CA PHE A 177 -7.05 -0.21 4.07
C PHE A 177 -8.37 -0.57 3.37
N SER A 178 -8.42 -0.43 2.05
CA SER A 178 -9.60 -0.75 1.26
C SER A 178 -9.31 -1.64 0.06
N ILE A 179 -10.32 -2.41 -0.34
CA ILE A 179 -10.33 -3.21 -1.57
C ILE A 179 -11.57 -2.81 -2.34
N ASP A 180 -11.40 -2.43 -3.60
CA ASP A 180 -12.46 -1.98 -4.52
C ASP A 180 -13.36 -0.89 -3.90
N GLY A 181 -12.72 0.07 -3.21
CA GLY A 181 -13.38 1.19 -2.54
C GLY A 181 -14.07 0.86 -1.21
N THR A 182 -14.00 -0.39 -0.74
CA THR A 182 -14.57 -0.81 0.54
C THR A 182 -13.49 -0.92 1.60
N VAL A 183 -13.58 -0.17 2.70
CA VAL A 183 -12.65 -0.28 3.83
C VAL A 183 -12.81 -1.63 4.52
N ILE A 184 -11.71 -2.38 4.64
CA ILE A 184 -11.67 -3.72 5.25
C ILE A 184 -10.86 -3.77 6.54
N ARG A 185 -10.00 -2.77 6.79
CA ARG A 185 -9.24 -2.63 8.04
C ARG A 185 -9.00 -1.18 8.37
N THR A 186 -9.18 -0.84 9.65
CA THR A 186 -8.79 0.46 10.23
C THR A 186 -7.76 0.23 11.32
N VAL A 187 -6.65 0.97 11.28
CA VAL A 187 -5.61 1.00 12.31
C VAL A 187 -5.58 2.39 12.93
N PRO A 188 -6.16 2.59 14.14
CA PRO A 188 -6.10 3.86 14.84
C PRO A 188 -4.68 4.19 15.32
N TYR A 189 -4.33 5.48 15.34
CA TYR A 189 -3.06 6.01 15.83
C TYR A 189 -2.69 5.45 17.20
N ALA A 190 -3.60 5.52 18.17
CA ALA A 190 -3.39 5.06 19.55
C ALA A 190 -4.08 3.70 19.78
N SER A 191 -3.62 2.65 19.10
CA SER A 191 -4.06 1.28 19.32
C SER A 191 -2.94 0.44 19.95
N ALA A 192 -3.30 -0.73 20.48
CA ALA A 192 -2.30 -1.67 21.00
C ALA A 192 -1.29 -2.08 19.92
N ALA A 193 -1.75 -2.27 18.67
CA ALA A 193 -0.90 -2.66 17.54
C ALA A 193 0.15 -1.60 17.19
N THR A 194 -0.15 -0.32 17.40
CA THR A 194 0.75 0.82 17.15
C THR A 194 1.55 1.22 18.38
N VAL A 195 1.43 0.48 19.50
CA VAL A 195 2.07 0.77 20.78
C VAL A 195 1.75 2.20 21.24
N ASP A 196 0.45 2.52 21.26
CA ASP A 196 -0.08 3.83 21.64
C ASP A 196 0.53 4.97 20.80
N GLY A 197 0.70 4.74 19.49
CA GLY A 197 1.20 5.73 18.51
C GLY A 197 2.71 5.71 18.27
N LYS A 198 3.49 5.01 19.10
CA LYS A 198 4.96 4.96 18.96
C LYS A 198 5.41 4.30 17.66
N ASN A 199 4.68 3.29 17.21
CA ASN A 199 4.91 2.55 15.98
C ASN A 199 3.89 2.90 14.88
N PHE A 200 3.11 3.98 15.02
CA PHE A 200 2.21 4.40 13.96
C PHE A 200 3.01 5.09 12.83
N PRO A 201 2.86 4.67 11.55
CA PRO A 201 3.45 5.34 10.40
C PRO A 201 2.98 6.79 10.31
N GLN A 202 3.91 7.74 10.37
CA GLN A 202 3.58 9.14 10.58
C GLN A 202 4.58 10.10 9.95
N THR A 203 5.49 9.63 9.11
CA THR A 203 6.49 10.46 8.43
C THR A 203 6.35 10.34 6.92
N PRO A 204 6.80 11.32 6.11
CA PRO A 204 6.58 11.31 4.66
C PRO A 204 7.05 10.01 4.02
N MET A 205 6.24 9.46 3.12
CA MET A 205 6.48 8.17 2.46
C MET A 205 6.47 8.29 0.95
N GLN A 206 7.38 7.55 0.30
CA GLN A 206 7.32 7.26 -1.13
C GLN A 206 6.53 5.97 -1.37
N LEU A 207 5.89 5.87 -2.52
CA LEU A 207 5.24 4.64 -2.97
C LEU A 207 6.25 3.77 -3.71
N LYS A 208 6.31 2.49 -3.35
CA LYS A 208 7.09 1.44 -4.01
C LYS A 208 6.14 0.35 -4.48
N LEU A 209 6.37 -0.13 -5.70
CA LEU A 209 5.64 -1.24 -6.30
C LEU A 209 6.65 -2.27 -6.78
N GLY A 210 6.42 -3.54 -6.51
CA GLY A 210 7.31 -4.58 -7.00
C GLY A 210 6.85 -6.00 -6.76
N SER A 211 7.57 -6.92 -7.38
CA SER A 211 7.40 -8.36 -7.17
C SER A 211 8.77 -8.97 -6.85
N TRP A 212 8.81 -9.95 -5.95
CA TRP A 212 10.03 -10.62 -5.54
C TRP A 212 9.77 -12.07 -5.10
N ALA A 213 10.82 -12.89 -5.05
CA ALA A 213 10.72 -14.29 -4.63
C ALA A 213 11.04 -14.45 -3.14
N GLY A 214 10.03 -14.41 -2.27
CA GLY A 214 10.18 -14.76 -0.85
C GLY A 214 10.67 -16.19 -0.64
N GLY A 215 10.33 -17.10 -1.55
CA GLY A 215 10.82 -18.49 -1.56
C GLY A 215 12.33 -18.64 -1.77
N ASP A 216 13.02 -17.61 -2.29
CA ASP A 216 14.48 -17.58 -2.41
C ASP A 216 15.20 -17.19 -1.12
N SER A 217 14.46 -16.71 -0.12
CA SER A 217 15.07 -16.20 1.11
C SER A 217 15.92 -17.26 1.81
N SER A 218 17.01 -16.78 2.42
CA SER A 218 17.85 -17.57 3.34
C SER A 218 17.18 -17.76 4.70
N SER A 219 16.18 -16.93 5.04
CA SER A 219 15.36 -17.07 6.24
C SER A 219 14.27 -18.09 5.98
N GLU A 220 14.30 -19.21 6.71
CA GLU A 220 13.27 -20.25 6.64
C GLU A 220 11.87 -19.69 6.93
N GLY A 221 11.75 -18.76 7.90
CA GLY A 221 10.48 -18.12 8.23
C GLY A 221 9.93 -17.26 7.09
N THR A 222 10.78 -16.61 6.29
CA THR A 222 10.33 -15.87 5.10
C THR A 222 9.87 -16.80 4.00
N VAL A 223 10.56 -17.92 3.80
CA VAL A 223 10.16 -18.95 2.82
C VAL A 223 8.82 -19.56 3.21
N GLU A 224 8.64 -19.89 4.50
CA GLU A 224 7.39 -20.43 5.03
C GLU A 224 6.25 -19.42 4.88
N TRP A 225 6.48 -18.16 5.29
CA TRP A 225 5.51 -17.08 5.13
C TRP A 225 5.10 -16.87 3.66
N ALA A 226 6.04 -16.97 2.72
CA ALA A 226 5.76 -16.85 1.28
C ALA A 226 5.03 -18.06 0.67
N GLY A 227 4.72 -19.08 1.50
CA GLY A 227 4.01 -20.29 1.09
C GLY A 227 4.91 -21.41 0.57
N GLY A 228 6.24 -21.27 0.65
CA GLY A 228 7.21 -22.30 0.29
C GLY A 228 8.29 -21.83 -0.69
N LYS A 229 9.12 -22.77 -1.14
CA LYS A 229 10.18 -22.53 -2.13
C LYS A 229 9.60 -22.21 -3.51
N THR A 230 10.22 -21.24 -4.18
CA THR A 230 9.86 -20.85 -5.54
C THR A 230 10.28 -21.91 -6.56
N ASP A 231 9.34 -22.31 -7.42
CA ASP A 231 9.60 -23.24 -8.52
C ASP A 231 9.76 -22.49 -9.86
N TYR A 232 10.99 -22.09 -10.18
CA TYR A 232 11.30 -21.38 -11.42
C TYR A 232 11.03 -22.15 -12.71
N SER A 233 10.70 -23.45 -12.65
CA SER A 233 10.23 -24.16 -13.84
C SER A 233 8.84 -23.67 -14.32
N GLN A 234 8.10 -22.97 -13.46
CA GLN A 234 6.82 -22.34 -13.75
C GLN A 234 6.94 -20.86 -14.14
N ALA A 235 8.17 -20.33 -14.18
CA ALA A 235 8.43 -18.97 -14.62
C ALA A 235 8.09 -18.80 -16.12
N PRO A 236 7.77 -17.57 -16.58
CA PRO A 236 7.82 -16.31 -15.83
C PRO A 236 6.58 -16.08 -14.94
N PHE A 237 6.83 -15.53 -13.74
CA PHE A 237 5.81 -15.00 -12.85
C PHE A 237 5.63 -13.51 -13.12
N LYS A 238 4.38 -13.04 -13.25
CA LYS A 238 4.09 -11.65 -13.64
C LYS A 238 3.09 -11.01 -12.68
N MET A 239 3.46 -9.88 -12.09
CA MET A 239 2.53 -8.93 -11.47
C MET A 239 2.23 -7.82 -12.47
N TYR A 240 0.99 -7.32 -12.47
CA TYR A 240 0.54 -6.27 -13.38
C TYR A 240 -0.01 -5.10 -12.59
N VAL A 241 0.45 -3.88 -12.89
CA VAL A 241 -0.11 -2.64 -12.32
C VAL A 241 -0.63 -1.77 -13.45
N LYS A 242 -1.92 -1.46 -13.41
CA LYS A 242 -2.60 -0.69 -14.44
C LYS A 242 -2.52 0.80 -14.17
N SER A 243 -2.83 1.23 -12.95
CA SER A 243 -2.85 2.63 -12.59
C SER A 243 -2.56 2.85 -11.12
N VAL A 244 -2.13 4.07 -10.81
CA VAL A 244 -1.96 4.60 -9.46
C VAL A 244 -2.61 5.96 -9.39
N ASP A 245 -3.40 6.18 -8.34
CA ASP A 245 -3.99 7.47 -7.99
C ASP A 245 -3.56 7.85 -6.57
N ILE A 246 -3.02 9.06 -6.41
CA ILE A 246 -2.49 9.56 -5.15
C ILE A 246 -3.14 10.91 -4.85
N THR A 247 -3.67 11.05 -3.65
CA THR A 247 -4.04 12.33 -3.05
C THR A 247 -3.06 12.64 -1.93
N ASN A 248 -2.30 13.73 -2.04
CA ASN A 248 -1.40 14.19 -0.99
C ASN A 248 -2.13 15.20 -0.09
N TYR A 249 -2.28 14.87 1.20
CA TYR A 249 -2.99 15.73 2.15
C TYR A 249 -2.16 16.92 2.63
N ASN A 250 -0.83 16.87 2.47
CA ASN A 250 0.05 17.99 2.77
C ASN A 250 0.99 18.28 1.59
N PRO A 251 0.50 18.91 0.50
CA PRO A 251 1.32 19.25 -0.65
C PRO A 251 2.53 20.11 -0.27
N GLY A 252 3.72 19.64 -0.64
CA GLY A 252 4.99 20.30 -0.35
C GLY A 252 6.03 19.87 -1.38
N CYS A 253 6.92 20.78 -1.73
CA CYS A 253 8.02 20.51 -2.66
C CYS A 253 9.13 19.70 -1.98
N GLU A 254 9.27 19.86 -0.66
CA GLU A 254 10.18 19.09 0.18
C GLU A 254 9.57 18.87 1.58
N TYR A 255 10.02 17.81 2.24
CA TYR A 255 9.76 17.56 3.65
C TYR A 255 11.08 17.41 4.41
N ALA A 256 11.30 18.25 5.41
CA ALA A 256 12.49 18.21 6.25
C ALA A 256 12.14 17.70 7.66
N TYR A 257 13.01 16.88 8.23
CA TYR A 257 12.92 16.50 9.63
C TYR A 257 13.60 17.58 10.46
N SER A 258 12.83 18.33 11.25
CA SER A 258 13.31 19.42 12.11
C SER A 258 14.07 18.90 13.33
N ASP A 259 13.83 17.65 13.72
CA ASP A 259 14.52 16.93 14.78
C ASP A 259 14.64 15.42 14.48
N MET A 260 15.14 14.64 15.44
CA MET A 260 15.40 13.20 15.29
C MET A 260 14.31 12.31 15.93
N SER A 261 13.14 12.86 16.25
CA SER A 261 12.07 12.13 16.93
C SER A 261 11.36 11.12 16.02
N GLY A 262 11.32 11.39 14.71
CA GLY A 262 10.46 10.65 13.77
C GLY A 262 8.98 10.87 14.06
N SER A 263 8.61 12.02 14.64
CA SER A 263 7.23 12.39 14.92
C SER A 263 6.68 13.18 13.74
N TYR A 264 5.38 13.05 13.43
CA TYR A 264 4.80 13.84 12.33
C TYR A 264 4.89 15.35 12.58
N GLN A 265 4.93 15.78 13.84
CA GLN A 265 5.10 17.18 14.25
C GLN A 265 6.51 17.72 13.97
N SER A 266 7.51 16.86 13.77
CA SER A 266 8.86 17.28 13.40
C SER A 266 9.04 17.44 11.89
N ILE A 267 7.96 17.34 11.11
CA ILE A 267 8.02 17.44 9.65
C ILE A 267 7.72 18.87 9.23
N ASP A 268 8.76 19.56 8.76
CA ASP A 268 8.63 20.86 8.10
C ASP A 268 8.19 20.63 6.65
N VAL A 269 6.96 21.06 6.33
CA VAL A 269 6.42 21.02 4.96
C VAL A 269 6.85 22.29 4.23
N VAL A 270 7.75 22.16 3.25
CA VAL A 270 8.28 23.27 2.47
C VAL A 270 7.41 23.50 1.23
N THR A 271 6.73 24.66 1.17
CA THR A 271 5.76 24.99 0.10
C THR A 271 6.18 26.16 -0.79
N SER A 272 7.30 26.81 -0.49
CA SER A 272 7.86 27.89 -1.29
C SER A 272 9.38 27.97 -1.13
N GLY A 273 10.05 28.60 -2.09
CA GLY A 273 11.51 28.71 -2.11
C GLY A 273 12.11 28.14 -3.38
N ASP A 274 13.45 28.14 -3.47
CA ASP A 274 14.15 27.67 -4.68
C ASP A 274 13.98 26.16 -4.90
N SER A 275 13.77 25.37 -3.84
CA SER A 275 13.43 23.95 -3.94
C SER A 275 12.05 23.68 -4.57
N CYS A 276 11.15 24.66 -4.53
CA CYS A 276 9.85 24.61 -5.21
C CYS A 276 9.89 25.07 -6.67
N LYS A 277 11.05 25.53 -7.16
CA LYS A 277 11.22 26.04 -8.54
C LYS A 277 11.83 25.01 -9.49
N ALA A 278 12.03 23.77 -9.02
CA ALA A 278 12.56 22.70 -9.84
C ALA A 278 11.46 22.09 -10.73
N ASP A 279 11.21 22.73 -11.88
CA ASP A 279 10.68 22.03 -13.05
C ASP A 279 11.73 21.00 -13.52
N GLY A 280 11.64 19.77 -13.02
CA GLY A 280 12.26 18.57 -13.60
C GLY A 280 13.80 18.46 -13.52
N ALA A 281 14.26 17.28 -13.09
CA ALA A 281 15.64 16.78 -13.14
C ALA A 281 16.65 17.40 -12.15
N SER A 282 16.69 16.85 -10.93
CA SER A 282 17.90 16.87 -10.10
C SER A 282 18.97 16.02 -10.78
N ASN A 283 19.84 16.68 -11.55
CA ASN A 283 21.16 16.15 -11.85
C ASN A 283 22.15 16.82 -10.90
N SER A 284 22.34 16.23 -9.72
CA SER A 284 23.34 16.70 -8.75
C SER A 284 24.74 16.37 -9.26
N SER A 285 25.34 17.29 -10.02
CA SER A 285 26.79 17.30 -10.24
C SER A 285 27.43 18.40 -9.37
N SER A 286 28.01 17.94 -8.27
CA SER A 286 28.98 18.72 -7.49
C SER A 286 30.11 19.15 -8.42
N THR A 287 30.22 20.45 -8.71
CA THR A 287 31.42 21.00 -9.35
C THR A 287 32.03 22.05 -8.44
N ALA A 288 33.23 21.72 -7.98
CA ALA A 288 34.03 22.50 -7.06
C ALA A 288 34.36 23.89 -7.63
N SER A 289 34.36 24.88 -6.73
CA SER A 289 34.86 26.23 -6.96
C SER A 289 36.31 26.23 -7.44
N ALA A 290 36.54 26.80 -8.61
CA ALA A 290 37.82 27.40 -8.99
C ALA A 290 37.52 28.82 -9.50
N GLY A 291 38.08 29.81 -8.81
CA GLY A 291 37.92 31.21 -9.15
C GLY A 291 38.64 31.58 -10.45
N ASN A 292 38.11 32.57 -11.16
CA ASN A 292 38.85 33.80 -11.44
C ASN A 292 37.97 34.88 -12.09
N SER A 293 38.09 36.07 -11.51
CA SER A 293 38.10 37.41 -12.10
C SER A 293 37.06 37.81 -13.15
N ALA A 294 36.19 38.71 -12.67
CA ALA A 294 35.50 39.70 -13.48
C ALA A 294 36.48 40.58 -14.29
N THR A 295 36.10 40.91 -15.52
CA THR A 295 36.43 42.21 -16.13
C THR A 295 35.28 42.61 -17.05
N ALA A 296 34.69 43.76 -16.75
CA ALA A 296 33.67 44.42 -17.53
C ALA A 296 34.26 45.03 -18.81
N THR A 297 33.49 45.08 -19.89
CA THR A 297 33.21 46.35 -20.60
C THR A 297 32.13 46.20 -21.67
N THR A 298 31.17 47.11 -21.58
CA THR A 298 30.18 47.50 -22.58
C THR A 298 30.83 48.21 -23.77
N GLN A 299 30.37 47.95 -25.00
CA GLN A 299 30.21 49.02 -25.99
C GLN A 299 29.31 48.61 -27.17
N SER A 300 28.27 49.43 -27.36
CA SER A 300 27.40 49.50 -28.53
C SER A 300 28.12 50.13 -29.73
N SER A 301 27.76 49.74 -30.96
CA SER A 301 27.04 50.61 -31.94
C SER A 301 27.19 50.14 -33.40
N ALA A 302 26.03 50.09 -34.10
CA ALA A 302 25.76 50.48 -35.50
C ALA A 302 26.47 49.70 -36.64
N GLN A 303 25.91 49.46 -37.84
CA GLN A 303 24.77 50.02 -38.58
C GLN A 303 24.52 49.18 -39.85
N GLN A 304 23.26 49.16 -40.34
CA GLN A 304 22.81 49.12 -41.77
C GLN A 304 23.19 47.90 -42.67
N SER A 305 22.40 47.42 -43.63
CA SER A 305 21.31 47.99 -44.44
C SER A 305 20.53 46.87 -45.20
N SER A 306 19.19 46.95 -45.21
CA SER A 306 18.28 47.19 -46.37
C SER A 306 17.92 46.05 -47.34
N ALA A 307 16.65 45.66 -47.30
CA ALA A 307 15.66 45.64 -48.42
C ALA A 307 14.32 45.13 -47.80
N GLN A 308 13.31 45.94 -47.46
CA GLN A 308 12.27 46.56 -48.31
C GLN A 308 11.74 45.60 -49.40
N SER A 309 10.43 45.33 -49.55
CA SER A 309 9.23 46.17 -49.40
C SER A 309 7.98 45.25 -49.34
N SER A 310 7.02 45.45 -48.43
CA SER A 310 5.73 46.20 -48.57
C SER A 310 4.69 45.50 -49.47
N ALA A 311 3.38 45.43 -49.20
CA ALA A 311 2.46 46.28 -48.42
C ALA A 311 1.22 45.42 -48.02
N GLN A 312 0.56 45.60 -46.86
CA GLN A 312 -0.52 46.58 -46.54
C GLN A 312 -1.62 46.66 -47.63
N SER A 313 -2.94 46.65 -47.37
CA SER A 313 -3.73 46.97 -46.18
C SER A 313 -5.24 46.69 -46.40
N SER A 314 -6.00 46.81 -45.31
CA SER A 314 -7.38 47.34 -45.17
C SER A 314 -8.62 46.56 -45.62
N ALA A 315 -9.34 46.06 -44.60
CA ALA A 315 -10.70 46.44 -44.16
C ALA A 315 -11.92 46.51 -45.13
N GLN A 316 -12.98 45.84 -44.65
CA GLN A 316 -14.43 46.21 -44.59
C GLN A 316 -15.46 45.72 -45.65
N SER A 317 -16.25 44.73 -45.18
CA SER A 317 -17.74 44.67 -45.06
C SER A 317 -18.72 44.34 -46.21
N SER A 318 -19.73 43.53 -45.79
CA SER A 318 -21.10 43.23 -46.32
C SER A 318 -21.20 42.14 -47.41
N ALA A 319 -22.16 41.19 -47.47
CA ALA A 319 -23.44 40.89 -46.80
C ALA A 319 -23.73 39.35 -46.97
N GLN A 320 -24.22 38.59 -45.98
CA GLN A 320 -25.63 38.25 -45.64
C GLN A 320 -26.18 36.91 -46.22
N SER A 321 -26.61 36.00 -45.31
CA SER A 321 -27.77 35.05 -45.33
C SER A 321 -27.49 33.92 -44.31
N SER A 322 -28.04 33.92 -43.08
CA SER A 322 -29.39 33.61 -42.58
C SER A 322 -29.74 32.12 -42.45
N ALA A 323 -29.76 31.62 -41.20
CA ALA A 323 -30.88 30.82 -40.65
C ALA A 323 -30.74 30.70 -39.11
N GLN A 324 -31.77 31.21 -38.41
CA GLN A 324 -32.02 31.15 -36.97
C GLN A 324 -32.54 29.78 -36.51
N SER A 325 -32.24 29.40 -35.27
CA SER A 325 -33.30 29.11 -34.29
C SER A 325 -32.77 29.29 -32.86
N SER A 326 -33.65 29.78 -32.00
CA SER A 326 -33.41 30.48 -30.73
C SER A 326 -34.03 29.73 -29.56
N ALA A 327 -33.38 29.73 -28.39
CA ALA A 327 -34.05 29.91 -27.10
C ALA A 327 -33.02 30.27 -26.02
N GLN A 328 -33.23 31.41 -25.37
CA GLN A 328 -32.45 31.98 -24.28
C GLN A 328 -33.43 32.37 -23.16
N SER A 329 -33.09 32.06 -21.91
CA SER A 329 -33.61 32.73 -20.70
C SER A 329 -32.67 32.37 -19.54
N SER A 330 -31.68 33.21 -19.23
CA SER A 330 -31.71 34.36 -18.32
C SER A 330 -31.59 33.96 -16.83
N ALA A 331 -30.41 34.23 -16.28
CA ALA A 331 -30.12 34.22 -14.85
C ALA A 331 -30.66 35.49 -14.16
N GLN A 332 -31.09 35.34 -12.91
CA GLN A 332 -31.32 36.45 -11.99
C GLN A 332 -31.03 35.98 -10.55
N SER A 333 -30.36 36.83 -9.77
CA SER A 333 -29.84 36.54 -8.44
C SER A 333 -30.63 37.23 -7.30
N ALA A 334 -30.57 36.58 -6.12
CA ALA A 334 -30.74 37.06 -4.73
C ALA A 334 -32.17 37.17 -4.13
N PRO A 335 -32.37 37.11 -2.78
CA PRO A 335 -31.42 37.01 -1.65
C PRO A 335 -31.74 35.93 -0.56
N THR A 336 -30.86 35.87 0.44
CA THR A 336 -30.78 35.04 1.66
C THR A 336 -31.88 35.25 2.72
N ALA A 337 -32.33 34.17 3.40
CA ALA A 337 -32.61 34.13 4.86
C ALA A 337 -32.83 32.69 5.38
N SER A 338 -32.09 32.32 6.42
CA SER A 338 -32.17 31.06 7.19
C SER A 338 -33.43 30.94 8.07
N GLN A 339 -33.95 29.72 8.20
CA GLN A 339 -34.63 29.27 9.43
C GLN A 339 -34.27 27.81 9.73
N VAL A 340 -34.01 27.57 11.02
CA VAL A 340 -33.55 26.33 11.66
C VAL A 340 -34.75 25.41 11.90
N VAL A 341 -34.63 24.12 11.58
CA VAL A 341 -35.60 23.08 11.99
C VAL A 341 -34.89 22.04 12.83
N LYS A 342 -35.38 21.85 14.06
CA LYS A 342 -34.87 20.89 15.06
C LYS A 342 -35.21 19.44 14.66
N PRO A 343 -34.34 18.45 14.98
CA PRO A 343 -34.64 17.05 14.75
C PRO A 343 -35.66 16.49 15.77
N ILE A 344 -36.51 15.58 15.30
CA ILE A 344 -37.48 14.82 16.08
C ILE A 344 -36.77 13.60 16.66
N GLU A 345 -36.67 13.51 17.99
CA GLU A 345 -36.25 12.30 18.69
C GLU A 345 -37.47 11.38 18.89
N GLN A 346 -37.42 10.16 18.32
CA GLN A 346 -38.27 9.05 18.75
C GLN A 346 -37.40 7.86 19.14
N THR A 347 -37.26 7.67 20.45
CA THR A 347 -36.65 6.51 21.07
C THR A 347 -37.63 5.34 21.02
N ILE A 348 -37.28 4.27 20.31
CA ILE A 348 -37.95 2.97 20.43
C ILE A 348 -36.95 2.02 21.09
N SER A 349 -37.25 1.63 22.33
CA SER A 349 -36.51 0.59 23.06
C SER A 349 -36.91 -0.79 22.55
N LEU A 350 -35.96 -1.52 21.96
CA LEU A 350 -36.04 -2.98 21.86
C LEU A 350 -35.03 -3.60 22.82
N GLN A 351 -35.54 -4.27 23.85
CA GLN A 351 -34.77 -5.25 24.63
C GLN A 351 -34.93 -6.61 23.98
N THR A 352 -33.81 -7.23 23.57
CA THR A 352 -33.78 -8.66 23.29
C THR A 352 -32.54 -9.26 23.96
N THR A 353 -32.79 -10.09 24.97
CA THR A 353 -31.81 -10.99 25.58
C THR A 353 -31.94 -12.35 24.92
N VAL A 354 -30.85 -12.89 24.34
CA VAL A 354 -30.75 -14.33 24.06
C VAL A 354 -29.35 -14.83 24.42
N THR A 355 -29.36 -15.81 25.32
CA THR A 355 -28.26 -16.65 25.78
C THR A 355 -28.02 -17.83 24.83
N GLY A 356 -26.75 -18.08 24.50
CA GLY A 356 -26.12 -19.41 24.53
C GLY A 356 -26.46 -20.49 23.48
N SER A 357 -25.38 -20.90 22.80
CA SER A 357 -25.02 -22.27 22.37
C SER A 357 -25.28 -22.72 20.92
N ALA A 358 -24.14 -22.94 20.24
CA ALA A 358 -23.79 -23.95 19.24
C ALA A 358 -24.70 -24.14 18.00
N TYR A 359 -24.13 -24.08 16.80
CA TYR A 359 -23.88 -25.24 15.91
C TYR A 359 -23.24 -24.77 14.58
N SER A 360 -22.19 -25.51 14.20
CA SER A 360 -21.72 -25.84 12.85
C SER A 360 -22.36 -25.13 11.64
N VAL A 361 -21.54 -24.41 10.87
CA VAL A 361 -21.84 -24.00 9.49
C VAL A 361 -21.67 -25.18 8.55
N ASN A 362 -22.77 -25.54 7.87
CA ASN A 362 -22.73 -26.35 6.66
C ASN A 362 -23.34 -25.51 5.53
N THR A 363 -22.61 -25.47 4.42
CA THR A 363 -22.84 -24.65 3.23
C THR A 363 -24.11 -25.07 2.50
N ALA A 364 -24.98 -24.11 2.16
CA ALA A 364 -25.89 -24.22 1.02
C ALA A 364 -26.32 -22.84 0.52
N SER A 365 -25.93 -22.54 -0.72
CA SER A 365 -26.34 -21.42 -1.56
C SER A 365 -27.83 -21.51 -1.90
N ILE A 366 -28.60 -20.42 -1.82
CA ILE A 366 -29.83 -20.27 -2.61
C ILE A 366 -30.02 -18.82 -3.05
N SER A 367 -30.01 -18.65 -4.37
CA SER A 367 -30.44 -17.49 -5.15
C SER A 367 -31.96 -17.39 -5.19
N ALA A 368 -32.46 -16.15 -5.14
CA ALA A 368 -33.72 -15.61 -5.69
C ALA A 368 -34.97 -16.51 -5.82
N LEU A 369 -36.10 -16.04 -5.28
CA LEU A 369 -37.25 -15.57 -6.08
C LEU A 369 -38.37 -15.02 -5.16
N ASN A 370 -38.84 -13.83 -5.53
CA ASN A 370 -40.01 -13.15 -4.98
C ASN A 370 -41.19 -13.38 -5.94
N SER A 371 -42.32 -13.92 -5.47
CA SER A 371 -43.69 -13.62 -5.96
C SER A 371 -44.75 -14.50 -5.29
N GLY A 372 -45.63 -13.85 -4.52
CA GLY A 372 -47.07 -13.86 -4.76
C GLY A 372 -47.93 -15.10 -4.49
N MET A 373 -48.86 -14.90 -3.55
CA MET A 373 -50.27 -15.37 -3.55
C MET A 373 -50.64 -16.62 -2.72
N LEU A 374 -51.50 -16.33 -1.72
CA LEU A 374 -52.39 -17.13 -0.87
C LEU A 374 -53.20 -18.25 -1.60
N PRO A 375 -53.85 -19.23 -0.92
CA PRO A 375 -54.57 -19.05 0.37
C PRO A 375 -54.58 -20.20 1.41
N SER A 376 -55.09 -19.79 2.59
CA SER A 376 -55.52 -20.59 3.75
C SER A 376 -56.69 -21.55 3.48
N ALA A 377 -56.68 -22.66 4.21
CA ALA A 377 -57.82 -23.48 4.69
C ALA A 377 -57.21 -24.76 5.31
N THR A 378 -57.55 -25.34 6.46
CA THR A 378 -58.58 -25.15 7.48
C THR A 378 -58.13 -25.97 8.70
N ALA A 379 -58.41 -25.48 9.91
CA ALA A 379 -58.17 -26.20 11.16
C ALA A 379 -59.25 -27.27 11.43
N THR A 380 -58.86 -28.38 12.05
CA THR A 380 -59.79 -29.17 12.88
C THR A 380 -59.05 -29.77 14.08
N ARG A 381 -59.53 -29.43 15.29
CA ARG A 381 -59.18 -30.03 16.58
C ARG A 381 -60.13 -31.21 16.87
N ASN A 382 -59.62 -32.23 17.55
CA ASN A 382 -60.29 -33.02 18.60
C ASN A 382 -59.16 -33.64 19.46
N SER A 383 -59.00 -33.31 20.75
CA SER A 383 -59.74 -33.77 21.94
C SER A 383 -59.52 -35.27 22.24
N ASN A 384 -58.63 -35.61 23.19
CA ASN A 384 -58.97 -36.26 24.47
C ASN A 384 -57.74 -36.78 25.26
N ASP A 385 -57.77 -36.43 26.55
CA ASP A 385 -57.53 -37.25 27.76
C ASP A 385 -56.26 -38.08 27.98
N GLY A 386 -55.74 -37.97 29.20
CA GLY A 386 -55.05 -39.07 29.87
C GLY A 386 -53.96 -38.65 30.87
N GLU A 387 -54.34 -38.49 32.14
CA GLU A 387 -53.44 -38.43 33.30
C GLU A 387 -52.58 -39.71 33.46
N GLY A 388 -51.44 -39.60 34.15
CA GLY A 388 -50.75 -40.77 34.68
C GLY A 388 -49.33 -40.51 35.19
N ALA A 389 -49.21 -40.16 36.46
CA ALA A 389 -47.95 -40.11 37.18
C ALA A 389 -47.42 -41.52 37.52
N SER A 390 -46.11 -41.75 37.46
CA SER A 390 -45.34 -42.43 38.53
C SER A 390 -43.86 -42.57 38.19
N SER A 391 -43.05 -42.30 39.20
CA SER A 391 -41.61 -42.50 39.35
C SER A 391 -41.16 -43.95 39.28
N SER A 392 -39.94 -44.19 38.76
CA SER A 392 -39.11 -45.32 39.18
C SER A 392 -37.62 -45.07 38.94
N THR A 393 -36.86 -45.07 40.03
CA THR A 393 -35.41 -45.22 40.14
C THR A 393 -34.95 -46.64 39.83
N SER A 394 -33.81 -46.81 39.14
CA SER A 394 -32.87 -47.95 39.18
C SER A 394 -31.61 -47.53 38.38
N ALA A 395 -30.46 -47.24 38.99
CA ALA A 395 -29.45 -48.15 39.54
C ALA A 395 -28.54 -48.84 38.48
N ILE A 396 -27.28 -48.37 38.45
CA ILE A 396 -26.00 -49.10 38.38
C ILE A 396 -25.66 -49.88 37.09
N ALA A 397 -24.60 -49.42 36.40
CA ALA A 397 -23.51 -50.30 35.95
C ALA A 397 -22.22 -49.49 35.72
N SER A 398 -21.16 -49.94 36.39
CA SER A 398 -19.78 -49.43 36.38
C SER A 398 -18.88 -50.24 35.44
N SER A 399 -17.97 -49.58 34.73
CA SER A 399 -16.66 -50.13 34.32
C SER A 399 -15.68 -48.96 34.13
N THR A 400 -14.83 -48.69 35.12
CA THR A 400 -13.42 -49.12 35.26
C THR A 400 -12.50 -48.68 34.12
N GLY A 401 -11.65 -47.70 34.41
CA GLY A 401 -10.49 -47.29 33.61
C GLY A 401 -9.80 -46.09 34.27
N ALA A 402 -8.91 -46.38 35.22
CA ALA A 402 -8.32 -45.43 36.16
C ALA A 402 -7.13 -44.62 35.61
N ALA A 403 -7.05 -43.37 36.10
CA ALA A 403 -5.88 -42.72 36.72
C ALA A 403 -4.69 -42.30 35.80
N SER A 404 -3.98 -41.18 36.01
CA SER A 404 -3.90 -40.27 37.16
C SER A 404 -3.18 -38.96 36.79
N LEU A 405 -3.46 -37.98 37.66
CA LEU A 405 -2.93 -36.64 37.92
C LEU A 405 -1.44 -36.28 37.68
N ASN A 406 -1.30 -34.97 37.42
CA ASN A 406 -0.29 -33.98 37.86
C ASN A 406 1.13 -34.01 37.26
N VAL A 407 1.61 -32.84 36.80
CA VAL A 407 2.49 -31.92 37.57
C VAL A 407 2.93 -30.77 36.66
N ALA A 408 2.76 -29.54 37.14
CA ALA A 408 3.42 -28.35 36.63
C ALA A 408 4.83 -28.25 37.22
N MET A 409 5.84 -27.95 36.41
CA MET A 409 7.20 -27.60 36.85
C MET A 409 7.71 -26.41 36.04
N ALA A 410 7.92 -25.31 36.74
CA ALA A 410 8.75 -24.19 36.33
C ALA A 410 10.22 -24.60 36.38
N GLY A 411 11.04 -24.07 35.48
CA GLY A 411 12.49 -24.25 35.50
C GLY A 411 13.17 -23.18 34.67
N GLY A 412 13.55 -22.08 35.33
CA GLY A 412 14.55 -21.15 34.81
C GLY A 412 15.95 -21.75 34.93
N SER A 413 16.86 -21.32 34.07
CA SER A 413 18.29 -21.51 34.27
C SER A 413 19.04 -20.26 33.80
N LEU A 414 19.67 -19.61 34.77
CA LEU A 414 20.66 -18.56 34.64
C LEU A 414 22.03 -19.18 34.94
N LEU A 415 23.05 -18.62 34.28
CA LEU A 415 24.44 -18.52 34.71
C LEU A 415 25.42 -19.65 34.32
N SER A 416 26.38 -19.29 33.46
CA SER A 416 27.82 -19.59 33.64
C SER A 416 28.66 -18.64 32.77
N ILE A 417 29.35 -17.71 33.43
CA ILE A 417 30.45 -16.88 32.95
C ILE A 417 31.74 -17.68 33.09
N LEU A 418 32.65 -17.67 32.10
CA LEU A 418 34.11 -17.63 32.34
C LEU A 418 34.93 -17.35 31.06
N LEU A 419 35.64 -16.22 31.13
CA LEU A 419 36.97 -15.85 30.62
C LEU A 419 37.55 -16.46 29.33
N GLY A 420 37.99 -15.55 28.45
CA GLY A 420 39.13 -15.74 27.55
C GLY A 420 39.63 -14.39 27.04
N ALA A 421 40.72 -13.88 27.62
CA ALA A 421 41.38 -12.64 27.24
C ALA A 421 42.54 -12.89 26.25
N ALA A 422 42.84 -11.84 25.48
CA ALA A 422 44.11 -11.51 24.82
C ALA A 422 44.52 -12.28 23.56
N LEU A 423 44.67 -11.54 22.45
CA LEU A 423 45.97 -11.29 21.80
C LEU A 423 45.83 -10.24 20.67
N LEU A 424 46.57 -9.12 20.89
CA LEU A 424 47.18 -8.15 19.96
C LEU A 424 46.35 -7.51 18.84
#